data_AF-A0AAE5LH28-F1
#
_entry.id   AF-A0AAE5LH28-F1
#
_cell.length_a   1.000
_cell.length_b   1.000
_cell.length_c   1.000
_cell.angle_alpha   90.00
_cell.angle_beta   90.00
_cell.angle_gamma   90.00
#
_symmetry.space_group_name_H-M   'P 1'
#
loop_
_entity.id
_entity.type
_entity.pdbx_description
1 polymer ?
#
loop_
_entity_poly.entity_id
_entity_poly.type
_entity_poly.pdbx_seq_one_letter_code
_entity_poly.pdbx_strand_id
1 'polypeptide(L)'
;MSDRLFGWMTINQMLFVSHLVLVLSIIFGMSYSRYQNDWSTKVEYLADMSASHLAAYNTFFSGSVAGRNYANLLMQSTLDNLKAMPNLKFAEVSGTSDYLKQTVKVRYSIAKSKGWRLDVTEEEAQMLAIKLVKLESKLAATPTTNAVHIKKLNRLINKLKVDLSVINENLELRSLPIPTIPENLYDSGYYLDEEAGLLYVQVKLRNNNGGYFRAVVDATSLEQLHKELLVRVLYEALVALVISFLLIYLVTFWLVSPVKALALSMKQDIEKIDQSKIPEIKRADEIGDLARSYSSLITKIKNQLRILHNQTETDPLTGIGSRFKYQKHAAKTVQQALHQGEAVYFVMCDIDNFKLFNDSYGHTEGDNALTDVANAMHSLLEPQELGCRLGGEEFVFILSSKVEEKLKERVDELRVAVQNLNIEHCKNSPHDVVTVSIGAVPISSGLHDVTVEQSDQCIQRAIVKADEQLYLGKEAGRNVVMYSQALIIE
;
A
#
# COMPACT_ATOMS: atom_id res chain seq x y z
N MET A 1 17.39 1.78 -10.79
CA MET A 1 17.77 2.49 -9.55
C MET A 1 16.74 2.34 -8.42
N SER A 2 15.56 1.72 -8.63
CA SER A 2 14.55 1.48 -7.58
C SER A 2 14.79 0.25 -6.70
N ASP A 3 15.51 -0.76 -7.19
CA ASP A 3 15.60 -2.06 -6.47
C ASP A 3 16.51 -2.07 -5.24
N ARG A 4 17.27 -0.99 -4.99
CA ARG A 4 18.18 -0.93 -3.83
C ARG A 4 17.65 -0.16 -2.62
N LEU A 5 16.60 0.65 -2.75
CA LEU A 5 16.13 1.50 -1.64
C LEU A 5 15.15 0.79 -0.69
N PHE A 6 14.39 -0.20 -1.18
CA PHE A 6 13.29 -0.83 -0.42
C PHE A 6 13.39 -2.36 -0.29
N GLY A 7 14.49 -2.99 -0.70
CA GLY A 7 14.62 -4.46 -0.73
C GLY A 7 14.50 -5.17 0.64
N TRP A 8 14.53 -4.42 1.74
CA TRP A 8 14.38 -4.91 3.11
C TRP A 8 12.96 -4.75 3.68
N MET A 9 12.06 -4.06 2.98
CA MET A 9 10.70 -3.82 3.45
C MET A 9 9.72 -4.86 2.92
N THR A 10 8.83 -5.34 3.79
CA THR A 10 7.66 -6.14 3.38
C THR A 10 6.68 -5.30 2.56
N ILE A 11 5.84 -5.94 1.73
CA ILE A 11 4.79 -5.25 0.96
C ILE A 11 3.92 -4.35 1.87
N ASN A 12 3.61 -4.81 3.08
CA ASN A 12 2.85 -4.04 4.07
C ASN A 12 3.58 -2.75 4.48
N GLN A 13 4.89 -2.84 4.74
CA GLN A 13 5.71 -1.69 5.11
C GLN A 13 5.83 -0.71 3.94
N MET A 14 6.01 -1.21 2.71
CA MET A 14 6.12 -0.37 1.53
C MET A 14 4.79 0.36 1.24
N LEU A 15 3.66 -0.35 1.32
CA LEU A 15 2.32 0.23 1.17
C LEU A 15 2.07 1.31 2.24
N PHE A 16 2.39 1.01 3.49
CA PHE A 16 2.25 1.94 4.61
C PHE A 16 3.10 3.20 4.43
N VAL A 17 4.40 3.05 4.15
CA VAL A 17 5.33 4.19 4.01
C VAL A 17 4.97 5.05 2.82
N SER A 18 4.68 4.45 1.66
CA SER A 18 4.29 5.20 0.47
C SER A 18 2.97 5.97 0.65
N HIS A 19 1.96 5.34 1.25
CA HIS A 19 0.69 6.00 1.53
C HIS A 19 0.85 7.10 2.58
N LEU A 20 1.62 6.85 3.64
CA LEU A 20 1.89 7.85 4.68
C LEU A 20 2.59 9.08 4.10
N VAL A 21 3.61 8.90 3.27
CA VAL A 21 4.33 10.00 2.61
C VAL A 21 3.40 10.80 1.69
N LEU A 22 2.58 10.10 0.88
CA LEU A 22 1.60 10.74 0.00
C LEU A 22 0.59 11.58 0.80
N VAL A 23 0.00 10.99 1.84
CA VAL A 23 -1.02 11.65 2.66
C VAL A 23 -0.43 12.82 3.43
N LEU A 24 0.76 12.69 4.02
CA LEU A 24 1.44 13.80 4.68
C LEU A 24 1.74 14.94 3.71
N SER A 25 2.17 14.63 2.48
CA SER A 25 2.45 15.65 1.46
C SER A 25 1.16 16.38 1.04
N ILE A 26 0.07 15.64 0.82
CA ILE A 26 -1.24 16.19 0.46
C ILE A 26 -1.81 17.04 1.60
N ILE A 27 -1.81 16.52 2.83
CA ILE A 27 -2.30 17.24 4.01
C ILE A 27 -1.50 18.53 4.20
N PHE A 28 -0.17 18.45 4.17
CA PHE A 28 0.69 19.62 4.34
C PHE A 28 0.43 20.66 3.24
N GLY A 29 0.40 20.26 1.98
CA GLY A 29 0.15 21.16 0.85
C GLY A 29 -1.21 21.86 0.92
N MET A 30 -2.29 21.10 1.15
CA MET A 30 -3.64 21.67 1.26
C MET A 30 -3.79 22.53 2.51
N SER A 31 -3.25 22.10 3.65
CA SER A 31 -3.26 22.86 4.90
C SER A 31 -2.55 24.20 4.77
N TYR A 32 -1.35 24.19 4.17
CA TYR A 32 -0.58 25.40 3.93
C TYR A 32 -1.26 26.35 2.94
N SER A 33 -1.76 25.83 1.81
CA SER A 33 -2.46 26.63 0.81
C SER A 33 -3.74 27.25 1.39
N ARG A 34 -4.52 26.49 2.16
CA ARG A 34 -5.72 26.99 2.82
C ARG A 34 -5.40 28.05 3.86
N TYR A 35 -4.39 27.81 4.71
CA TYR A 35 -3.94 28.79 5.69
C TYR A 35 -3.54 30.11 5.02
N GLN A 36 -2.72 30.06 3.96
CA GLN A 36 -2.27 31.24 3.22
C GLN A 36 -3.45 32.01 2.60
N ASN A 37 -4.36 31.31 1.94
CA ASN A 37 -5.53 31.92 1.30
C ASN A 37 -6.48 32.57 2.32
N ASP A 38 -6.75 31.87 3.43
CA ASP A 38 -7.58 32.41 4.49
C ASP A 38 -6.92 33.62 5.14
N TRP A 39 -5.62 33.55 5.45
CA TRP A 39 -4.86 34.67 6.00
C TRP A 39 -4.92 35.90 5.10
N SER A 40 -4.52 35.77 3.83
CA SER A 40 -4.49 36.88 2.88
C SER A 40 -5.87 37.51 2.71
N THR A 41 -6.93 36.69 2.57
CA THR A 41 -8.31 37.17 2.41
C THR A 41 -8.76 38.04 3.59
N LYS A 42 -8.46 37.65 4.83
CA LYS A 42 -8.84 38.45 6.02
C LYS A 42 -8.02 39.74 6.14
N VAL A 43 -6.73 39.69 5.81
CA VAL A 43 -5.86 40.88 5.80
C VAL A 43 -6.34 41.89 4.77
N GLU A 44 -6.59 41.44 3.54
CA GLU A 44 -7.15 42.27 2.46
C GLU A 44 -8.51 42.85 2.84
N TYR A 45 -9.40 42.06 3.42
CA TYR A 45 -10.69 42.53 3.89
C TYR A 45 -10.57 43.68 4.92
N LEU A 46 -9.69 43.53 5.92
CA LEU A 46 -9.44 44.60 6.90
C LEU A 46 -8.82 45.85 6.25
N ALA A 47 -7.92 45.67 5.30
CA ALA A 47 -7.28 46.75 4.56
C ALA A 47 -8.31 47.53 3.72
N ASP A 48 -9.16 46.83 2.97
CA ASP A 48 -10.19 47.42 2.12
C ASP A 48 -11.28 48.13 2.94
N MET A 49 -11.71 47.53 4.04
CA MET A 49 -12.67 48.14 4.96
C MET A 49 -12.09 49.44 5.55
N SER A 50 -10.83 49.40 6.00
CA SER A 50 -10.13 50.58 6.51
C SER A 50 -9.98 51.64 5.44
N ALA A 51 -9.53 51.29 4.23
CA ALA A 51 -9.39 52.20 3.10
C ALA A 51 -10.72 52.86 2.74
N SER A 52 -11.81 52.11 2.77
CA SER A 52 -13.17 52.61 2.55
C SER A 52 -13.58 53.64 3.61
N HIS A 53 -13.27 53.39 4.88
CA HIS A 53 -13.49 54.37 5.95
C HIS A 53 -12.64 55.64 5.76
N LEU A 54 -11.36 55.53 5.36
CA LEU A 54 -10.55 56.69 5.03
C LEU A 54 -11.12 57.48 3.84
N ALA A 55 -11.60 56.78 2.82
CA ALA A 55 -12.13 57.36 1.60
C ALA A 55 -13.38 58.23 1.87
N ALA A 56 -14.19 57.89 2.87
CA ALA A 56 -15.34 58.68 3.30
C ALA A 56 -14.96 60.11 3.73
N TYR A 57 -13.76 60.29 4.30
CA TYR A 57 -13.25 61.60 4.72
C TYR A 57 -12.36 62.27 3.67
N ASN A 58 -12.15 61.63 2.52
CA ASN A 58 -11.19 62.08 1.52
C ASN A 58 -11.54 63.48 0.98
N THR A 59 -12.82 63.77 0.72
CA THR A 59 -13.26 65.10 0.24
C THR A 59 -12.92 66.20 1.24
N PHE A 60 -13.18 65.97 2.53
CA PHE A 60 -12.90 66.93 3.59
C PHE A 60 -11.40 67.20 3.75
N PHE A 61 -10.59 66.15 3.82
CA PHE A 61 -9.14 66.28 3.98
C PHE A 61 -8.48 66.85 2.71
N SER A 62 -8.93 66.46 1.53
CA SER A 62 -8.42 67.00 0.26
C SER A 62 -8.64 68.51 0.16
N GLY A 63 -9.86 69.00 0.46
CA GLY A 63 -10.14 70.44 0.45
C GLY A 63 -9.36 71.21 1.52
N SER A 64 -9.21 70.63 2.71
CA SER A 64 -8.45 71.24 3.80
C SER A 64 -6.94 71.31 3.50
N VAL A 65 -6.38 70.31 2.82
CA VAL A 65 -4.97 70.32 2.37
C VAL A 65 -4.78 71.28 1.19
N ALA A 66 -5.65 71.25 0.19
CA ALA A 66 -5.58 72.14 -0.97
C ALA A 66 -5.52 73.63 -0.56
N GLY A 67 -6.35 74.02 0.41
CA GLY A 67 -6.42 75.37 0.97
C GLY A 67 -5.51 75.67 2.16
N ARG A 68 -4.67 74.72 2.60
CA ARG A 68 -3.83 74.85 3.82
C ARG A 68 -4.63 75.28 5.07
N ASN A 69 -5.82 74.70 5.27
CA ASN A 69 -6.70 75.04 6.37
C ASN A 69 -6.41 74.19 7.63
N TYR A 70 -5.36 74.56 8.37
CA TYR A 70 -5.03 73.89 9.64
C TYR A 70 -6.11 74.03 10.70
N ALA A 71 -6.92 75.09 10.66
CA ALA A 71 -8.00 75.27 11.61
C ALA A 71 -9.01 74.12 11.47
N ASN A 72 -9.42 73.77 10.25
CA ASN A 72 -10.31 72.63 9.96
C ASN A 72 -9.67 71.29 10.33
N LEU A 73 -8.39 71.09 9.99
CA LEU A 73 -7.68 69.85 10.28
C LEU A 73 -7.56 69.60 11.79
N LEU A 74 -7.35 70.65 12.59
CA LEU A 74 -7.13 70.54 14.03
C LEU A 74 -8.40 70.77 14.87
N MET A 75 -9.60 70.87 14.26
CA MET A 75 -10.84 71.01 15.01
C MET A 75 -11.14 69.77 15.85
N GLN A 76 -11.77 69.99 17.01
CA GLN A 76 -12.24 68.90 17.87
C GLN A 76 -13.22 67.97 17.14
N SER A 77 -14.11 68.51 16.31
CA SER A 77 -15.05 67.71 15.50
C SER A 77 -14.34 66.77 14.51
N THR A 78 -13.23 67.20 13.91
CA THR A 78 -12.40 66.36 13.04
C THR A 78 -11.81 65.20 13.82
N LEU A 79 -11.30 65.47 15.03
CA LEU A 79 -10.77 64.44 15.91
C LEU A 79 -11.86 63.46 16.39
N ASP A 80 -13.06 63.96 16.72
CA ASP A 80 -14.19 63.12 17.15
C ASP A 80 -14.67 62.20 16.01
N ASN A 81 -14.68 62.69 14.77
CA ASN A 81 -14.96 61.89 13.58
C ASN A 81 -13.91 60.79 13.36
N LEU A 82 -12.62 61.10 13.57
CA LEU A 82 -11.54 60.11 13.49
C LEU A 82 -11.64 59.07 14.61
N LYS A 83 -12.00 59.48 15.84
CA LYS A 83 -12.24 58.56 16.96
C LYS A 83 -13.39 57.57 16.70
N ALA A 84 -14.37 57.96 15.89
CA ALA A 84 -15.47 57.09 15.50
C ALA A 84 -15.04 55.99 14.51
N MET A 85 -13.86 56.08 13.89
CA MET A 85 -13.34 55.03 13.02
C MET A 85 -12.92 53.80 13.85
N PRO A 86 -13.40 52.59 13.51
CA PRO A 86 -13.08 51.39 14.25
C PRO A 86 -11.57 51.11 14.21
N ASN A 87 -11.03 50.70 15.36
CA ASN A 87 -9.64 50.25 15.53
C ASN A 87 -8.54 51.28 15.14
N LEU A 88 -8.87 52.55 14.89
CA LEU A 88 -7.87 53.56 14.54
C LEU A 88 -6.99 53.91 15.75
N LYS A 89 -5.65 53.79 15.61
CA LYS A 89 -4.67 54.24 16.62
C LYS A 89 -4.10 55.61 16.26
N PHE A 90 -3.66 55.74 15.02
CA PHE A 90 -3.06 56.97 14.48
C PHE A 90 -3.56 57.27 13.09
N ALA A 91 -3.61 58.55 12.75
CA ALA A 91 -3.90 59.03 11.41
C ALA A 91 -2.90 60.11 11.01
N GLU A 92 -2.53 60.16 9.74
CA GLU A 92 -1.66 61.18 9.18
C GLU A 92 -2.25 61.68 7.86
N VAL A 93 -2.39 62.99 7.74
CA VAL A 93 -2.75 63.65 6.50
C VAL A 93 -1.52 64.43 6.05
N SER A 94 -1.02 64.10 4.85
CA SER A 94 0.13 64.77 4.27
C SER A 94 -0.12 65.11 2.81
N GLY A 95 0.36 66.26 2.34
CA GLY A 95 0.21 66.66 0.94
C GLY A 95 0.78 68.05 0.68
N THR A 96 0.58 68.53 -0.54
CA THR A 96 1.03 69.85 -0.95
C THR A 96 -0.18 70.72 -1.26
N SER A 97 -0.23 71.94 -0.73
CA SER A 97 -1.35 72.86 -0.99
C SER A 97 -1.40 73.26 -2.46
N ASP A 98 -2.60 73.40 -3.03
CA ASP A 98 -2.78 73.71 -4.45
C ASP A 98 -2.44 75.17 -4.76
N TYR A 99 -2.76 76.08 -3.85
CA TYR A 99 -2.57 77.52 -4.04
C TYR A 99 -1.18 78.03 -3.64
N LEU A 100 -0.63 77.54 -2.53
CA LEU A 100 0.63 78.07 -1.95
C LEU A 100 1.85 77.18 -2.25
N LYS A 101 1.65 75.99 -2.84
CA LYS A 101 2.70 74.97 -3.08
C LYS A 101 3.54 74.63 -1.83
N GLN A 102 2.99 74.81 -0.64
CA GLN A 102 3.64 74.46 0.63
C GLN A 102 3.17 73.09 1.11
N THR A 103 4.03 72.39 1.86
CA THR A 103 3.70 71.10 2.45
C THR A 103 2.76 71.28 3.63
N VAL A 104 1.76 70.40 3.71
CA VAL A 104 0.82 70.30 4.83
C VAL A 104 1.00 68.92 5.40
N LYS A 105 1.35 68.81 6.68
CA LYS A 105 1.48 67.53 7.35
C LYS A 105 0.89 67.61 8.75
N VAL A 106 -0.19 66.87 8.99
CA VAL A 106 -0.89 66.82 10.26
C VAL A 106 -1.02 65.37 10.69
N ARG A 107 -0.78 65.11 11.97
CA ARG A 107 -0.90 63.79 12.57
C ARG A 107 -1.85 63.82 13.74
N TYR A 108 -2.57 62.72 13.94
CA TYR A 108 -3.57 62.53 14.98
C TYR A 108 -3.22 61.28 15.81
N SER A 109 -3.39 61.39 17.12
CA SER A 109 -3.37 60.26 18.05
C SER A 109 -4.74 60.12 18.69
N ILE A 110 -5.38 58.96 18.46
CA ILE A 110 -6.69 58.65 19.05
C ILE A 110 -6.58 58.49 20.57
N ALA A 111 -5.54 57.80 21.04
CA ALA A 111 -5.27 57.59 22.47
C ALA A 111 -5.04 58.91 23.23
N LYS A 112 -4.30 59.86 22.64
CA LYS A 112 -4.04 61.17 23.27
C LYS A 112 -5.15 62.19 22.98
N SER A 113 -6.10 61.88 22.10
CA SER A 113 -7.13 62.82 21.66
C SER A 113 -6.54 64.16 21.20
N LYS A 114 -5.48 64.13 20.38
CA LYS A 114 -4.83 65.33 19.87
C LYS A 114 -4.40 65.18 18.42
N GLY A 115 -4.51 66.28 17.68
CA GLY A 115 -3.91 66.47 16.35
C GLY A 115 -2.84 67.55 16.41
N TRP A 116 -1.76 67.39 15.65
CA TRP A 116 -0.66 68.35 15.60
C TRP A 116 0.00 68.38 14.23
N ARG A 117 0.61 69.51 13.91
CA ARG A 117 1.37 69.81 12.71
C ARG A 117 2.78 69.23 12.80
N LEU A 118 3.22 68.60 11.73
CA LEU A 118 4.57 68.06 11.56
C LEU A 118 5.46 68.95 10.69
N ASP A 119 4.88 69.96 10.03
CA ASP A 119 5.57 70.95 9.20
C ASP A 119 6.13 72.14 10.01
N VAL A 120 5.94 72.15 11.33
CA VAL A 120 6.46 73.20 12.22
C VAL A 120 7.93 72.95 12.54
N THR A 121 8.75 74.00 12.43
CA THR A 121 10.18 73.96 12.72
C THR A 121 10.51 74.70 14.02
N GLU A 122 11.64 74.34 14.64
CA GLU A 122 12.16 75.08 15.81
C GLU A 122 12.46 76.54 15.46
N GLU A 123 12.85 76.82 14.22
CA GLU A 123 13.09 78.18 13.73
C GLU A 123 11.82 79.03 13.73
N GLU A 124 10.66 78.46 13.37
CA GLU A 124 9.36 79.15 13.46
C GLU A 124 9.02 79.52 14.91
N ALA A 125 9.25 78.60 15.85
CA ALA A 125 9.04 78.84 17.28
C ALA A 125 9.95 79.96 17.80
N GLN A 126 11.24 79.92 17.45
CA GLN A 126 12.23 80.93 17.83
C GLN A 126 11.89 82.31 17.23
N MET A 127 11.48 82.37 15.97
CA MET A 127 11.07 83.63 15.34
C MET A 127 9.86 84.26 16.03
N LEU A 128 8.88 83.45 16.47
CA LEU A 128 7.72 83.94 17.21
C LEU A 128 8.10 84.39 18.62
N ALA A 129 9.02 83.67 19.29
CA ALA A 129 9.56 84.08 20.59
C ALA A 129 10.26 85.45 20.49
N ILE A 130 11.09 85.65 19.48
CA ILE A 130 11.79 86.92 19.23
C ILE A 130 10.77 88.04 18.92
N LYS A 131 9.74 87.76 18.11
CA LYS A 131 8.66 88.73 17.82
C LYS A 131 7.86 89.08 19.08
N LEU A 132 7.59 88.12 19.95
CA LEU A 132 6.89 88.31 21.22
C LEU A 132 7.69 89.25 22.13
N VAL A 133 8.98 88.98 22.34
CA VAL A 133 9.88 89.84 23.14
C VAL A 133 9.94 91.27 22.58
N LYS A 134 10.02 91.42 21.25
CA LYS A 134 10.01 92.74 20.59
C LYS A 134 8.69 93.51 20.76
N LEU A 135 7.56 92.81 20.91
CA LEU A 135 6.26 93.45 21.11
C LEU A 135 6.00 93.78 22.58
N GLU A 136 6.46 92.94 23.50
CA GLU A 136 6.45 93.21 24.94
C GLU A 136 7.33 94.42 25.28
N SER A 137 8.51 94.54 24.66
CA SER A 137 9.36 95.73 24.83
C SER A 137 8.74 97.00 24.24
N LYS A 138 8.06 96.91 23.08
CA LYS A 138 7.30 98.03 22.50
C LYS A 138 6.11 98.45 23.36
N LEU A 139 5.42 97.49 23.99
CA LEU A 139 4.35 97.78 24.94
C LEU A 139 4.88 98.53 26.16
N ALA A 140 6.02 98.09 26.71
CA ALA A 140 6.66 98.75 27.85
C ALA A 140 7.11 100.19 27.55
N ALA A 141 7.48 100.48 26.30
CA ALA A 141 7.90 101.81 25.85
C ALA A 141 6.73 102.74 25.42
N THR A 142 5.49 102.25 25.41
CA THR A 142 4.32 103.03 24.93
C THR A 142 3.74 103.92 26.06
N PRO A 143 3.51 105.24 25.84
CA PRO A 143 2.92 106.11 26.87
C PRO A 143 1.51 105.68 27.27
N THR A 144 1.20 105.77 28.57
CA THR A 144 -0.09 105.37 29.18
C THR A 144 -1.30 106.14 28.66
N THR A 145 -1.10 107.26 27.97
CA THR A 145 -2.14 108.10 27.37
C THR A 145 -2.77 107.51 26.11
N ASN A 146 -2.16 106.50 25.47
CA ASN A 146 -2.67 105.89 24.24
C ASN A 146 -3.34 104.51 24.48
N ALA A 147 -4.49 104.53 25.16
CA ALA A 147 -5.23 103.33 25.57
C ALA A 147 -5.59 102.40 24.39
N VAL A 148 -5.86 102.95 23.20
CA VAL A 148 -6.20 102.17 22.00
C VAL A 148 -4.99 101.39 21.49
N HIS A 149 -3.80 102.00 21.49
CA HIS A 149 -2.56 101.36 21.03
C HIS A 149 -2.14 100.23 21.98
N ILE A 150 -2.24 100.47 23.30
CA ILE A 150 -1.99 99.47 24.34
C ILE A 150 -2.94 98.26 24.17
N LYS A 151 -4.23 98.49 23.94
CA LYS A 151 -5.22 97.41 23.72
C LYS A 151 -4.90 96.57 22.48
N LYS A 152 -4.44 97.20 21.39
CA LYS A 152 -4.02 96.49 20.15
C LYS A 152 -2.76 95.66 20.38
N LEU A 153 -1.75 96.21 21.05
CA LEU A 153 -0.51 95.49 21.39
C LEU A 153 -0.80 94.29 22.30
N ASN A 154 -1.61 94.47 23.35
CA ASN A 154 -2.00 93.37 24.23
C ASN A 154 -2.74 92.25 23.48
N ARG A 155 -3.64 92.59 22.55
CA ARG A 155 -4.30 91.59 21.70
C ARG A 155 -3.30 90.81 20.84
N LEU A 156 -2.30 91.49 20.27
CA LEU A 156 -1.28 90.88 19.42
C LEU A 156 -0.33 89.99 20.24
N ILE A 157 0.11 90.46 21.41
CA ILE A 157 0.94 89.72 22.36
C ILE A 157 0.21 88.47 22.84
N ASN A 158 -1.06 88.59 23.26
CA ASN A 158 -1.84 87.43 23.70
C ASN A 158 -2.02 86.42 22.56
N LYS A 159 -2.26 86.88 21.32
CA LYS A 159 -2.30 85.99 20.15
C LYS A 159 -0.98 85.27 19.94
N LEU A 160 0.15 85.98 19.98
CA LEU A 160 1.48 85.39 19.82
C LEU A 160 1.85 84.41 20.93
N LYS A 161 1.43 84.66 22.18
CA LYS A 161 1.61 83.72 23.30
C LYS A 161 0.85 82.41 23.05
N VAL A 162 -0.39 82.50 22.58
CA VAL A 162 -1.19 81.33 22.22
C VAL A 162 -0.55 80.58 21.04
N ASP A 163 -0.18 81.29 19.97
CA ASP A 163 0.45 80.68 18.78
C ASP A 163 1.78 79.97 19.15
N LEU A 164 2.60 80.59 20.01
CA LEU A 164 3.86 80.01 20.50
C LEU A 164 3.64 78.81 21.43
N SER A 165 2.64 78.87 22.31
CA SER A 165 2.26 77.74 23.17
C SER A 165 1.83 76.54 22.32
N VAL A 166 1.02 76.78 21.29
CA VAL A 166 0.57 75.73 20.36
C VAL A 166 1.79 75.14 19.63
N ILE A 167 2.68 75.96 19.08
CA ILE A 167 3.87 75.47 18.37
C ILE A 167 4.78 74.63 19.26
N ASN A 168 5.05 75.05 20.49
CA ASN A 168 5.85 74.26 21.44
C ASN A 168 5.18 72.92 21.75
N GLU A 169 3.86 72.90 21.94
CA GLU A 169 3.10 71.67 22.12
C GLU A 169 3.20 70.75 20.88
N ASN A 170 3.18 71.29 19.66
CA ASN A 170 3.40 70.51 18.43
C ASN A 170 4.81 69.89 18.38
N LEU A 171 5.84 70.62 18.83
CA LEU A 171 7.22 70.14 18.90
C LEU A 171 7.38 69.02 19.95
N GLU A 172 6.75 69.16 21.12
CA GLU A 172 6.71 68.11 22.13
C GLU A 172 6.01 66.84 21.62
N LEU A 173 4.84 67.00 20.99
CA LEU A 173 4.07 65.88 20.44
C LEU A 173 4.79 65.17 19.28
N ARG A 174 5.69 65.85 18.57
CA ARG A 174 6.55 65.24 17.55
C ARG A 174 7.54 64.22 18.12
N SER A 175 7.89 64.34 19.40
CA SER A 175 8.78 63.39 20.09
C SER A 175 8.10 62.07 20.50
N LEU A 176 6.77 61.96 20.33
CA LEU A 176 6.05 60.73 20.65
C LEU A 176 6.57 59.57 19.78
N PRO A 177 6.85 58.39 20.38
CA PRO A 177 7.23 57.19 19.65
C PRO A 177 6.02 56.75 18.82
N ILE A 178 6.10 57.02 17.52
CA ILE A 178 5.03 56.70 16.58
C ILE A 178 5.59 55.73 15.56
N PRO A 179 4.82 54.69 15.19
CA PRO A 179 5.28 53.73 14.21
C PRO A 179 5.67 54.42 12.90
N THR A 180 6.86 54.13 12.40
CA THR A 180 7.36 54.68 11.14
C THR A 180 6.56 54.08 10.00
N ILE A 181 6.06 54.94 9.10
CA ILE A 181 5.35 54.48 7.90
C ILE A 181 6.39 53.80 6.98
N PRO A 182 6.22 52.51 6.66
CA PRO A 182 7.19 51.78 5.84
C PRO A 182 7.15 52.19 4.37
N GLU A 183 8.28 52.05 3.67
CA GLU A 183 8.40 52.38 2.25
C GLU A 183 7.52 51.48 1.35
N ASN A 184 7.30 50.23 1.75
CA ASN A 184 6.51 49.28 0.95
C ASN A 184 5.03 49.67 0.83
N LEU A 185 4.53 50.59 1.68
CA LEU A 185 3.14 51.05 1.64
C LEU A 185 2.80 51.75 0.32
N TYR A 186 3.80 52.37 -0.34
CA TYR A 186 3.59 53.17 -1.54
C TYR A 186 3.09 52.36 -2.75
N ASP A 187 3.43 51.06 -2.83
CA ASP A 187 3.10 50.21 -3.98
C ASP A 187 1.80 49.40 -3.80
N SER A 188 1.55 48.86 -2.60
CA SER A 188 0.43 47.95 -2.31
C SER A 188 -0.82 48.64 -1.74
N GLY A 189 -0.71 49.90 -1.28
CA GLY A 189 -1.81 50.64 -0.65
C GLY A 189 -2.08 50.29 0.82
N TYR A 190 -1.60 49.12 1.29
CA TYR A 190 -1.57 48.74 2.70
C TYR A 190 -0.30 47.94 3.04
N TYR A 191 0.06 47.89 4.32
CA TYR A 191 1.14 47.08 4.86
C TYR A 191 0.77 46.57 6.25
N LEU A 192 0.96 45.28 6.50
CA LEU A 192 0.73 44.67 7.81
C LEU A 192 2.08 44.46 8.52
N ASP A 193 2.23 45.05 9.69
CA ASP A 193 3.31 44.75 10.63
C ASP A 193 2.79 43.68 11.61
N GLU A 194 3.14 42.42 11.32
CA GLU A 194 2.69 41.27 12.12
C GLU A 194 3.27 41.28 13.53
N GLU A 195 4.49 41.80 13.73
CA GLU A 195 5.13 41.85 15.05
C GLU A 195 4.51 42.93 15.93
N ALA A 196 4.21 44.10 15.37
CA ALA A 196 3.55 45.18 16.11
C ALA A 196 2.02 45.01 16.20
N GLY A 197 1.43 44.12 15.40
CA GLY A 197 -0.02 43.96 15.28
C GLY A 197 -0.70 45.20 14.70
N LEU A 198 -0.06 45.87 13.74
CA LEU A 198 -0.52 47.13 13.17
C LEU A 198 -0.72 47.03 11.66
N LEU A 199 -1.87 47.51 11.18
CA LEU A 199 -2.17 47.61 9.77
C LEU A 199 -2.08 49.08 9.32
N TYR A 200 -1.19 49.33 8.38
CA TYR A 200 -1.01 50.64 7.74
C TYR A 200 -1.83 50.67 6.46
N VAL A 201 -2.67 51.69 6.31
CA VAL A 201 -3.53 51.85 5.13
C VAL A 201 -3.38 53.26 4.61
N GLN A 202 -3.33 53.43 3.29
CA GLN A 202 -3.26 54.74 2.66
C GLN A 202 -4.30 54.94 1.56
N VAL A 203 -4.79 56.17 1.47
CA VAL A 203 -5.68 56.63 0.40
C VAL A 203 -5.12 57.93 -0.18
N LYS A 204 -5.10 58.04 -1.51
CA LYS A 204 -4.67 59.26 -2.20
C LYS A 204 -5.70 60.37 -2.01
N LEU A 205 -5.21 61.56 -1.69
CA LEU A 205 -6.01 62.78 -1.68
C LEU A 205 -6.33 63.22 -3.12
N ARG A 206 -7.45 63.95 -3.27
CA ARG A 206 -7.97 64.45 -4.55
C ARG A 206 -7.49 65.85 -4.93
N ASN A 207 -6.54 66.43 -4.19
CA ASN A 207 -5.97 67.75 -4.49
C ASN A 207 -4.98 67.67 -5.67
N ASN A 208 -4.79 68.78 -6.38
CA ASN A 208 -4.01 68.80 -7.63
C ASN A 208 -2.52 68.51 -7.42
N ASN A 209 -1.95 68.99 -6.31
CA ASN A 209 -0.54 68.78 -5.98
C ASN A 209 -0.29 67.49 -5.17
N GLY A 210 -1.30 66.63 -5.06
CA GLY A 210 -1.22 65.32 -4.44
C GLY A 210 -1.07 65.33 -2.92
N GLY A 211 -1.22 64.14 -2.35
CA GLY A 211 -1.13 63.89 -0.93
C GLY A 211 -1.74 62.54 -0.57
N TYR A 212 -1.56 62.15 0.68
CA TYR A 212 -1.99 60.89 1.23
C TYR A 212 -2.68 61.11 2.57
N PHE A 213 -3.83 60.46 2.74
CA PHE A 213 -4.41 60.20 4.04
C PHE A 213 -4.04 58.78 4.45
N ARG A 214 -3.33 58.65 5.56
CA ARG A 214 -2.80 57.40 6.09
C ARG A 214 -3.40 57.11 7.44
N ALA A 215 -3.68 55.85 7.72
CA ALA A 215 -4.13 55.37 9.02
C ALA A 215 -3.26 54.21 9.49
N VAL A 216 -3.12 54.13 10.80
CA VAL A 216 -2.57 52.97 11.50
C VAL A 216 -3.71 52.40 12.34
N VAL A 217 -4.12 51.19 11.98
CA VAL A 217 -5.25 50.46 12.55
C VAL A 217 -4.73 49.32 13.41
N ASP A 218 -5.37 49.09 14.55
CA ASP A 218 -5.13 47.95 15.43
C ASP A 218 -5.53 46.67 14.70
N ALA A 219 -4.56 45.80 14.48
CA ALA A 219 -4.72 44.52 13.80
C ALA A 219 -4.48 43.34 14.74
N THR A 220 -4.45 43.55 16.06
CA THR A 220 -4.26 42.48 17.06
C THR A 220 -5.33 41.39 16.97
N SER A 221 -6.53 41.69 16.47
CA SER A 221 -7.56 40.69 16.17
C SER A 221 -7.11 39.64 15.12
N LEU A 222 -6.18 39.99 14.24
CA LEU A 222 -5.56 39.03 13.31
C LEU A 222 -4.66 38.02 14.03
N GLU A 223 -4.04 38.37 15.15
CA GLU A 223 -3.21 37.43 15.92
C GLU A 223 -4.08 36.32 16.53
N GLN A 224 -5.26 36.68 17.04
CA GLN A 224 -6.23 35.69 17.51
C GLN A 224 -6.71 34.80 16.35
N LEU A 225 -7.00 35.40 15.20
CA LEU A 225 -7.37 34.67 13.99
C LEU A 225 -6.26 33.70 13.53
N HIS A 226 -4.99 34.09 13.63
CA HIS A 226 -3.85 33.23 13.31
C HIS A 226 -3.85 31.96 14.16
N LYS A 227 -4.02 32.12 15.48
CA LYS A 227 -4.08 30.99 16.43
C LYS A 227 -5.27 30.08 16.12
N GLU A 228 -6.45 30.65 15.86
CA GLU A 228 -7.65 29.88 15.52
C GLU A 228 -7.50 29.11 14.19
N LEU A 229 -6.93 29.74 13.16
CA LEU A 229 -6.63 29.10 11.88
C LEU A 229 -5.66 27.94 12.04
N LEU A 230 -4.59 28.13 12.81
CA LEU A 230 -3.58 27.10 13.06
C LEU A 230 -4.20 25.89 13.78
N VAL A 231 -4.96 26.12 14.86
CA VAL A 231 -5.66 25.04 15.59
C VAL A 231 -6.62 24.29 14.68
N ARG A 232 -7.39 25.00 13.86
CA ARG A 232 -8.35 24.39 12.92
C ARG A 232 -7.64 23.53 11.87
N VAL A 233 -6.57 24.04 11.27
CA VAL A 233 -5.76 23.31 10.28
C VAL A 233 -5.13 22.06 10.90
N LEU A 234 -4.59 22.15 12.13
CA LEU A 234 -4.05 20.99 12.85
C LEU A 234 -5.13 19.94 13.13
N TYR A 235 -6.33 20.37 13.54
CA TYR A 235 -7.44 19.46 13.79
C TYR A 235 -7.86 18.72 12.51
N GLU A 236 -8.02 19.43 11.39
CA GLU A 236 -8.36 18.82 10.10
C GLU A 236 -7.26 17.86 9.61
N ALA A 237 -5.99 18.23 9.77
CA ALA A 237 -4.85 17.38 9.47
C ALA A 237 -4.86 16.09 10.31
N LEU A 238 -5.17 16.18 11.60
CA LEU A 238 -5.29 15.02 12.49
C LEU A 238 -6.41 14.09 12.05
N VAL A 239 -7.59 14.63 11.73
CA VAL A 239 -8.74 13.84 11.25
C VAL A 239 -8.39 13.13 9.94
N ALA A 240 -7.78 13.82 8.98
CA ALA A 240 -7.36 13.22 7.71
C ALA A 240 -6.34 12.09 7.92
N LEU A 241 -5.41 12.26 8.86
CA LEU A 241 -4.41 11.27 9.22
C LEU A 241 -5.03 10.02 9.88
N VAL A 242 -6.01 10.19 10.77
CA VAL A 242 -6.75 9.06 11.38
C VAL A 242 -7.52 8.27 10.32
N ILE A 243 -8.21 8.97 9.40
CA ILE A 243 -8.94 8.32 8.29
C ILE A 243 -7.97 7.53 7.40
N SER A 244 -6.81 8.12 7.08
CA SER A 244 -5.76 7.44 6.31
C SER A 244 -5.25 6.17 6.99
N PHE A 245 -4.97 6.21 8.30
CA PHE A 245 -4.56 5.02 9.04
C PHE A 245 -5.63 3.93 9.05
N LEU A 246 -6.90 4.31 9.23
CA LEU A 246 -8.02 3.38 9.16
C LEU A 246 -8.11 2.72 7.78
N LEU A 247 -7.95 3.49 6.71
CA LEU A 247 -7.96 2.99 5.34
C LEU A 247 -6.81 2.00 5.09
N ILE A 248 -5.58 2.32 5.50
CA ILE A 248 -4.43 1.41 5.38
C ILE A 248 -4.69 0.11 6.15
N TYR A 249 -5.20 0.21 7.38
CA TYR A 249 -5.53 -0.95 8.18
C TYR A 249 -6.57 -1.84 7.48
N LEU A 250 -7.64 -1.24 6.96
CA LEU A 250 -8.71 -1.94 6.25
C LEU A 250 -8.18 -2.64 5.00
N VAL A 251 -7.41 -1.95 4.15
CA VAL A 251 -6.79 -2.54 2.95
C VAL A 251 -5.84 -3.68 3.32
N THR A 252 -5.03 -3.50 4.36
CA THR A 252 -4.09 -4.55 4.79
C THR A 252 -4.84 -5.79 5.29
N PHE A 253 -5.90 -5.60 6.08
CA PHE A 253 -6.70 -6.69 6.63
C PHE A 253 -7.57 -7.39 5.57
N TRP A 254 -8.23 -6.63 4.69
CA TRP A 254 -9.18 -7.15 3.72
C TRP A 254 -8.56 -7.68 2.44
N LEU A 255 -7.41 -7.14 2.02
CA LEU A 255 -6.78 -7.46 0.73
C LEU A 255 -5.43 -8.17 0.92
N VAL A 256 -4.50 -7.52 1.62
CA VAL A 256 -3.09 -7.94 1.59
C VAL A 256 -2.86 -9.22 2.41
N SER A 257 -3.43 -9.32 3.60
CA SER A 257 -3.28 -10.51 4.47
C SER A 257 -3.86 -11.79 3.84
N PRO A 258 -5.09 -11.78 3.30
CA PRO A 258 -5.66 -12.92 2.57
C PRO A 258 -4.79 -13.41 1.40
N VAL A 259 -4.33 -12.48 0.55
CA VAL A 259 -3.48 -12.80 -0.61
C VAL A 259 -2.14 -13.38 -0.15
N LYS A 260 -1.54 -12.81 0.90
CA LYS A 260 -0.28 -13.33 1.47
C LYS A 260 -0.46 -14.74 2.04
N ALA A 261 -1.59 -15.03 2.70
CA ALA A 261 -1.89 -16.36 3.22
C ALA A 261 -1.97 -17.40 2.09
N LEU A 262 -2.66 -17.07 1.00
CA LEU A 262 -2.72 -17.91 -0.20
C LEU A 262 -1.33 -18.11 -0.82
N ALA A 263 -0.54 -17.05 -0.99
CA ALA A 263 0.80 -17.14 -1.54
C ALA A 263 1.76 -17.99 -0.69
N LEU A 264 1.63 -17.96 0.64
CA LEU A 264 2.38 -18.82 1.54
C LEU A 264 1.96 -20.29 1.41
N SER A 265 0.65 -20.55 1.27
CA SER A 265 0.13 -21.91 1.00
C SER A 265 0.66 -22.46 -0.33
N MET A 266 0.79 -21.62 -1.36
CA MET A 266 1.31 -22.03 -2.68
C MET A 266 2.77 -22.48 -2.67
N LYS A 267 3.56 -22.07 -1.67
CA LYS A 267 4.98 -22.47 -1.55
C LYS A 267 5.18 -23.84 -0.90
N GLN A 268 4.13 -24.45 -0.36
CA GLN A 268 4.22 -25.77 0.28
C GLN A 268 4.21 -26.90 -0.77
N ASP A 269 4.77 -28.06 -0.40
CA ASP A 269 4.74 -29.26 -1.25
C ASP A 269 3.30 -29.66 -1.59
N ILE A 270 3.00 -29.76 -2.88
CA ILE A 270 1.63 -30.02 -3.41
C ILE A 270 1.00 -31.25 -2.76
N GLU A 271 1.77 -32.32 -2.53
CA GLU A 271 1.29 -33.56 -1.92
C GLU A 271 0.81 -33.37 -0.48
N LYS A 272 1.49 -32.51 0.30
CA LYS A 272 1.21 -32.23 1.72
C LYS A 272 0.11 -31.19 1.92
N ILE A 273 -0.32 -30.49 0.88
CA ILE A 273 -1.39 -29.49 0.98
C ILE A 273 -2.72 -30.18 1.25
N ASP A 274 -3.29 -29.89 2.42
CA ASP A 274 -4.65 -30.25 2.82
C ASP A 274 -5.63 -29.24 2.23
N GLN A 275 -6.45 -29.70 1.29
CA GLN A 275 -7.41 -28.85 0.56
C GLN A 275 -8.46 -28.22 1.47
N SER A 276 -8.82 -28.89 2.57
CA SER A 276 -9.79 -28.37 3.54
C SER A 276 -9.28 -27.17 4.33
N LYS A 277 -7.96 -26.96 4.33
CA LYS A 277 -7.26 -25.91 5.07
C LYS A 277 -6.77 -24.76 4.18
N ILE A 278 -7.15 -24.75 2.90
CA ILE A 278 -6.82 -23.63 2.01
C ILE A 278 -7.45 -22.35 2.59
N PRO A 279 -6.64 -21.31 2.87
CA PRO A 279 -7.15 -20.09 3.47
C PRO A 279 -8.12 -19.39 2.50
N GLU A 280 -9.08 -18.65 3.06
CA GLU A 280 -9.99 -17.78 2.31
C GLU A 280 -10.99 -18.47 1.37
N ILE A 281 -11.05 -19.81 1.32
CA ILE A 281 -11.91 -20.55 0.39
C ILE A 281 -13.42 -20.29 0.58
N LYS A 282 -13.81 -19.87 1.80
CA LYS A 282 -15.19 -19.55 2.18
C LYS A 282 -15.61 -18.11 1.84
N ARG A 283 -14.69 -17.24 1.43
CA ARG A 283 -15.03 -15.86 1.06
C ARG A 283 -15.91 -15.84 -0.19
N ALA A 284 -16.78 -14.85 -0.28
CA ALA A 284 -17.70 -14.68 -1.41
C ALA A 284 -17.23 -13.62 -2.44
N ASP A 285 -16.04 -13.07 -2.26
CA ASP A 285 -15.44 -12.06 -3.14
C ASP A 285 -14.41 -12.66 -4.11
N GLU A 286 -13.73 -11.81 -4.89
CA GLU A 286 -12.72 -12.20 -5.88
C GLU A 286 -11.54 -12.95 -5.24
N ILE A 287 -11.22 -12.67 -3.98
CA ILE A 287 -10.20 -13.42 -3.23
C ILE A 287 -10.68 -14.84 -2.94
N GLY A 288 -11.97 -15.00 -2.60
CA GLY A 288 -12.60 -16.31 -2.48
C GLY A 288 -12.63 -17.08 -3.81
N ASP A 289 -12.93 -16.41 -4.92
CA ASP A 289 -12.88 -17.02 -6.26
C ASP A 289 -11.47 -17.48 -6.63
N LEU A 290 -10.45 -16.68 -6.30
CA LEU A 290 -9.05 -17.05 -6.46
C LEU A 290 -8.69 -18.28 -5.61
N ALA A 291 -9.11 -18.32 -4.34
CA ALA A 291 -8.87 -19.45 -3.45
C ALA A 291 -9.52 -20.75 -3.95
N ARG A 292 -10.77 -20.68 -4.45
CA ARG A 292 -11.47 -21.82 -5.07
C ARG A 292 -10.79 -22.29 -6.35
N SER A 293 -10.37 -21.36 -7.21
CA SER A 293 -9.65 -21.65 -8.45
C SER A 293 -8.31 -22.34 -8.17
N TYR A 294 -7.57 -21.84 -7.18
CA TYR A 294 -6.35 -22.46 -6.67
C TYR A 294 -6.60 -23.90 -6.15
N SER A 295 -7.65 -24.11 -5.34
CA SER A 295 -8.02 -25.45 -4.86
C SER A 295 -8.35 -26.42 -6.01
N SER A 296 -9.05 -25.94 -7.03
CA SER A 296 -9.37 -26.74 -8.22
C SER A 296 -8.10 -27.12 -9.01
N LEU A 297 -7.15 -26.19 -9.17
CA LEU A 297 -5.86 -26.45 -9.81
C LEU A 297 -5.05 -27.50 -9.05
N ILE A 298 -4.94 -27.39 -7.73
CA ILE A 298 -4.26 -28.39 -6.90
C ILE A 298 -4.89 -29.79 -7.10
N THR A 299 -6.22 -29.86 -7.16
CA THR A 299 -6.93 -31.12 -7.40
C THR A 299 -6.58 -31.73 -8.75
N LYS A 300 -6.57 -30.91 -9.82
CA LYS A 300 -6.18 -31.36 -11.16
C LYS A 300 -4.75 -31.89 -11.20
N ILE A 301 -3.81 -31.17 -10.58
CA ILE A 301 -2.40 -31.57 -10.53
C ILE A 301 -2.24 -32.89 -9.78
N LYS A 302 -2.86 -33.06 -8.60
CA LYS A 302 -2.82 -34.32 -7.84
C LYS A 302 -3.37 -35.50 -8.66
N ASN A 303 -4.47 -35.29 -9.38
CA ASN A 303 -5.04 -36.33 -10.24
C ASN A 303 -4.11 -36.69 -11.40
N GLN A 304 -3.48 -35.69 -12.05
CA GLN A 304 -2.52 -35.94 -13.11
C GLN A 304 -1.29 -36.71 -12.62
N LEU A 305 -0.74 -36.36 -11.46
CA LEU A 305 0.37 -37.08 -10.85
C LEU A 305 0.01 -38.54 -10.54
N ARG A 306 -1.21 -38.79 -10.04
CA ARG A 306 -1.72 -40.15 -9.80
C ARG A 306 -1.86 -40.94 -11.10
N ILE A 307 -2.38 -40.33 -12.16
CA ILE A 307 -2.49 -40.97 -13.47
C ILE A 307 -1.10 -41.32 -14.01
N LEU A 308 -0.14 -40.40 -13.93
CA LEU A 308 1.25 -40.62 -14.35
C LEU A 308 1.89 -41.77 -13.57
N HIS A 309 1.73 -41.81 -12.24
CA HIS A 309 2.21 -42.92 -11.41
C HIS A 309 1.60 -44.26 -11.82
N ASN A 310 0.32 -44.28 -12.17
CA ASN A 310 -0.36 -45.49 -12.62
C ASN A 310 -0.02 -45.91 -14.06
N GLN A 311 0.73 -45.09 -14.81
CA GLN A 311 1.10 -45.31 -16.21
C GLN A 311 2.60 -45.63 -16.38
N THR A 312 3.31 -46.00 -15.32
CA THR A 312 4.68 -46.50 -15.45
C THR A 312 4.65 -47.95 -15.92
N GLU A 313 5.46 -48.32 -16.93
CA GLU A 313 5.59 -49.74 -17.37
C GLU A 313 6.45 -50.58 -16.41
N THR A 314 7.09 -49.94 -15.43
CA THR A 314 7.94 -50.60 -14.44
C THR A 314 7.32 -50.44 -13.05
N ASP A 315 7.29 -51.51 -12.27
CA ASP A 315 6.91 -51.49 -10.86
C ASP A 315 8.02 -50.80 -10.05
N PRO A 316 7.72 -49.73 -9.29
CA PRO A 316 8.74 -48.93 -8.64
C PRO A 316 9.47 -49.64 -7.48
N LEU A 317 8.87 -50.70 -6.92
CA LEU A 317 9.47 -51.47 -5.83
C LEU A 317 10.36 -52.58 -6.39
N THR A 318 9.85 -53.41 -7.30
CA THR A 318 10.55 -54.61 -7.78
C THR A 318 11.39 -54.39 -9.04
N GLY A 319 11.18 -53.29 -9.78
CA GLY A 319 11.91 -53.00 -11.02
C GLY A 319 11.50 -53.86 -12.23
N ILE A 320 10.61 -54.83 -12.07
CA ILE A 320 10.05 -55.63 -13.17
C ILE A 320 8.83 -54.94 -13.80
N GLY A 321 8.15 -55.58 -14.75
CA GLY A 321 6.96 -55.01 -15.38
C GLY A 321 5.86 -54.66 -14.38
N SER A 322 5.20 -53.52 -14.55
CA SER A 322 4.03 -53.16 -13.74
C SER A 322 2.75 -53.83 -14.28
N ARG A 323 1.67 -53.76 -13.50
CA ARG A 323 0.31 -54.05 -13.98
C ARG A 323 -0.06 -53.31 -15.27
N PHE A 324 0.42 -52.08 -15.45
CA PHE A 324 0.18 -51.31 -16.68
C PHE A 324 0.92 -51.92 -17.88
N LYS A 325 2.17 -52.37 -17.70
CA LYS A 325 2.91 -53.10 -18.75
C LYS A 325 2.22 -54.39 -19.13
N TYR A 326 1.73 -55.14 -18.13
CA TYR A 326 0.92 -56.34 -18.37
C TYR A 326 -0.29 -56.05 -19.27
N GLN A 327 -1.15 -55.11 -18.86
CA GLN A 327 -2.36 -54.74 -19.61
C GLN A 327 -2.06 -54.29 -21.04
N LYS A 328 -0.92 -53.60 -21.24
CA LYS A 328 -0.55 -53.05 -22.54
C LYS A 328 0.04 -54.10 -23.49
N HIS A 329 0.79 -55.07 -22.99
CA HIS A 329 1.62 -55.94 -23.82
C HIS A 329 1.22 -57.42 -23.82
N ALA A 330 0.49 -57.90 -22.82
CA ALA A 330 0.19 -59.34 -22.64
C ALA A 330 -0.44 -60.00 -23.88
N ALA A 331 -1.51 -59.42 -24.42
CA ALA A 331 -2.20 -59.94 -25.62
C ALA A 331 -1.27 -60.01 -26.83
N LYS A 332 -0.43 -58.99 -27.01
CA LYS A 332 0.53 -58.93 -28.12
C LYS A 332 1.65 -59.95 -27.96
N THR A 333 2.16 -60.15 -26.74
CA THR A 333 3.18 -61.17 -26.45
C THR A 333 2.68 -62.57 -26.77
N VAL A 334 1.45 -62.93 -26.34
CA VAL A 334 0.83 -64.22 -26.66
C VAL A 334 0.65 -64.39 -28.17
N GLN A 335 0.10 -63.38 -28.85
CA GLN A 335 -0.10 -63.40 -30.30
C GLN A 335 1.22 -63.67 -31.04
N GLN A 336 2.27 -62.93 -30.69
CA GLN A 336 3.58 -63.02 -31.34
C GLN A 336 4.22 -64.40 -31.17
N ALA A 337 4.11 -65.00 -29.98
CA ALA A 337 4.62 -66.34 -29.73
C ALA A 337 3.84 -67.40 -30.53
N LEU A 338 2.50 -67.31 -30.57
CA LEU A 338 1.67 -68.23 -31.33
C LEU A 338 1.94 -68.14 -32.85
N HIS A 339 2.15 -66.93 -33.38
CA HIS A 339 2.55 -66.74 -34.79
C HIS A 339 3.91 -67.35 -35.13
N GLN A 340 4.80 -67.45 -34.15
CA GLN A 340 6.11 -68.10 -34.29
C GLN A 340 6.02 -69.64 -34.17
N GLY A 341 4.82 -70.18 -33.98
CA GLY A 341 4.59 -71.61 -33.76
C GLY A 341 5.06 -72.09 -32.40
N GLU A 342 5.18 -71.19 -31.42
CA GLU A 342 5.59 -71.53 -30.06
C GLU A 342 4.36 -71.88 -29.21
N ALA A 343 4.54 -72.83 -28.30
CA ALA A 343 3.61 -73.04 -27.19
C ALA A 343 3.76 -71.88 -26.20
N VAL A 344 2.66 -71.49 -25.55
CA VAL A 344 2.62 -70.35 -24.62
C VAL A 344 2.02 -70.80 -23.29
N TYR A 345 2.65 -70.46 -22.19
CA TYR A 345 2.10 -70.68 -20.84
C TYR A 345 1.81 -69.33 -20.20
N PHE A 346 0.56 -69.12 -19.81
CA PHE A 346 0.19 -68.05 -18.90
C PHE A 346 0.36 -68.54 -17.47
N VAL A 347 1.13 -67.81 -16.67
CA VAL A 347 1.55 -68.23 -15.34
C VAL A 347 1.20 -67.14 -14.35
N MET A 348 0.52 -67.51 -13.27
CA MET A 348 0.25 -66.63 -12.14
C MET A 348 0.89 -67.20 -10.87
N CYS A 349 1.65 -66.36 -10.18
CA CYS A 349 2.42 -66.74 -9.00
C CYS A 349 2.03 -65.86 -7.82
N ASP A 350 2.03 -66.44 -6.63
CA ASP A 350 1.79 -65.73 -5.37
C ASP A 350 2.75 -66.25 -4.30
N ILE A 351 3.30 -65.32 -3.50
CA ILE A 351 4.22 -65.67 -2.42
C ILE A 351 3.46 -66.30 -1.25
N ASP A 352 3.85 -67.52 -0.93
CA ASP A 352 3.22 -68.31 0.11
C ASP A 352 3.33 -67.63 1.48
N ASN A 353 2.17 -67.44 2.13
CA ASN A 353 2.06 -66.92 3.49
C ASN A 353 2.69 -65.51 3.68
N PHE A 354 2.77 -64.71 2.62
CA PHE A 354 3.47 -63.41 2.64
C PHE A 354 2.95 -62.41 3.69
N LYS A 355 1.66 -62.43 4.00
CA LYS A 355 1.12 -61.65 5.13
C LYS A 355 1.76 -62.04 6.46
N LEU A 356 1.93 -63.34 6.73
CA LEU A 356 2.59 -63.84 7.94
C LEU A 356 4.08 -63.49 7.96
N PHE A 357 4.73 -63.41 6.79
CA PHE A 357 6.08 -62.88 6.66
C PHE A 357 6.15 -61.43 7.11
N ASN A 358 5.31 -60.55 6.53
CA ASN A 358 5.23 -59.13 6.91
C ASN A 358 4.93 -58.92 8.39
N ASP A 359 4.01 -59.71 8.95
CA ASP A 359 3.65 -59.63 10.37
C ASP A 359 4.81 -60.05 11.30
N SER A 360 5.80 -60.80 10.80
CA SER A 360 6.92 -61.33 11.58
C SER A 360 8.21 -60.52 11.42
N TYR A 361 8.47 -60.02 10.21
CA TYR A 361 9.74 -59.34 9.87
C TYR A 361 9.55 -57.84 9.55
N GLY A 362 8.30 -57.36 9.44
CA GLY A 362 7.96 -55.98 9.11
C GLY A 362 7.91 -55.72 7.60
N HIS A 363 7.20 -54.66 7.21
CA HIS A 363 6.98 -54.32 5.80
C HIS A 363 8.28 -54.02 5.02
N THR A 364 9.30 -53.46 5.68
CA THR A 364 10.59 -53.17 5.01
C THR A 364 11.29 -54.45 4.57
N GLU A 365 11.31 -55.49 5.40
CA GLU A 365 11.87 -56.79 5.00
C GLU A 365 10.98 -57.51 3.99
N GLY A 366 9.67 -57.31 4.05
CA GLY A 366 8.74 -57.76 3.01
C GLY A 366 9.04 -57.16 1.64
N ASP A 367 9.30 -55.86 1.60
CA ASP A 367 9.65 -55.14 0.37
C ASP A 367 10.98 -55.65 -0.22
N ASN A 368 11.97 -55.95 0.63
CA ASN A 368 13.22 -56.60 0.22
C ASN A 368 12.95 -57.99 -0.38
N ALA A 369 12.18 -58.82 0.33
CA ALA A 369 11.83 -60.16 -0.13
C ALA A 369 11.08 -60.16 -1.47
N LEU A 370 10.14 -59.22 -1.65
CA LEU A 370 9.43 -59.01 -2.92
C LEU A 370 10.39 -58.66 -4.07
N THR A 371 11.38 -57.82 -3.79
CA THR A 371 12.39 -57.39 -4.75
C THR A 371 13.28 -58.57 -5.17
N ASP A 372 13.75 -59.36 -4.20
CA ASP A 372 14.59 -60.53 -4.47
C ASP A 372 13.84 -61.62 -5.23
N VAL A 373 12.59 -61.90 -4.84
CA VAL A 373 11.70 -62.85 -5.53
C VAL A 373 11.44 -62.42 -6.97
N ALA A 374 11.11 -61.13 -7.18
CA ALA A 374 10.87 -60.59 -8.51
C ALA A 374 12.13 -60.70 -9.40
N ASN A 375 13.30 -60.35 -8.87
CA ASN A 375 14.57 -60.44 -9.59
C ASN A 375 14.93 -61.89 -9.94
N ALA A 376 14.75 -62.83 -9.02
CA ALA A 376 15.03 -64.24 -9.23
C ALA A 376 14.18 -64.82 -10.38
N MET A 377 12.87 -64.56 -10.35
CA MET A 377 11.97 -65.00 -11.42
C MET A 377 12.25 -64.27 -12.74
N HIS A 378 12.47 -62.95 -12.69
CA HIS A 378 12.71 -62.17 -13.91
C HIS A 378 14.00 -62.57 -14.63
N SER A 379 15.03 -63.01 -13.90
CA SER A 379 16.30 -63.45 -14.49
C SER A 379 16.20 -64.70 -15.38
N LEU A 380 15.09 -65.45 -15.27
CA LEU A 380 14.82 -66.66 -16.04
C LEU A 380 14.01 -66.40 -17.33
N LEU A 381 13.60 -65.15 -17.57
CA LEU A 381 12.82 -64.78 -18.75
C LEU A 381 13.72 -64.53 -19.95
N GLU A 382 13.22 -64.95 -21.12
CA GLU A 382 13.76 -64.58 -22.42
C GLU A 382 13.27 -63.17 -22.84
N PRO A 383 13.99 -62.46 -23.72
CA PRO A 383 13.66 -61.07 -24.08
C PRO A 383 12.25 -60.85 -24.67
N GLN A 384 11.68 -61.87 -25.32
CA GLN A 384 10.33 -61.83 -25.91
C GLN A 384 9.22 -62.14 -24.91
N GLU A 385 9.56 -62.60 -23.70
CA GLU A 385 8.61 -62.97 -22.66
C GLU A 385 8.22 -61.79 -21.79
N LEU A 386 7.15 -61.95 -21.03
CA LEU A 386 6.61 -60.89 -20.18
C LEU A 386 6.58 -61.35 -18.72
N GLY A 387 7.19 -60.57 -17.83
CA GLY A 387 7.11 -60.74 -16.39
C GLY A 387 6.67 -59.45 -15.73
N CYS A 388 5.59 -59.50 -14.96
CA CYS A 388 4.98 -58.33 -14.33
C CYS A 388 4.51 -58.62 -12.91
N ARG A 389 4.54 -57.61 -12.04
CA ARG A 389 3.87 -57.61 -10.74
C ARG A 389 2.50 -56.98 -10.88
N LEU A 390 1.44 -57.70 -10.50
CA LEU A 390 0.06 -57.20 -10.57
C LEU A 390 -0.30 -56.30 -9.38
N GLY A 391 0.29 -56.57 -8.21
CA GLY A 391 0.10 -55.82 -6.97
C GLY A 391 0.27 -56.75 -5.76
N GLY A 392 0.64 -56.19 -4.60
CA GLY A 392 0.90 -57.01 -3.40
C GLY A 392 2.00 -58.04 -3.66
N GLU A 393 1.70 -59.31 -3.42
CA GLU A 393 2.55 -60.48 -3.60
C GLU A 393 2.31 -61.26 -4.90
N GLU A 394 1.48 -60.73 -5.80
CA GLU A 394 1.07 -61.41 -7.03
C GLU A 394 1.91 -61.03 -8.25
N PHE A 395 2.38 -62.06 -8.96
CA PHE A 395 3.18 -61.94 -10.18
C PHE A 395 2.51 -62.69 -11.33
N VAL A 396 2.68 -62.19 -12.56
CA VAL A 396 2.24 -62.87 -13.78
C VAL A 396 3.39 -62.95 -14.77
N PHE A 397 3.50 -64.11 -15.41
CA PHE A 397 4.46 -64.40 -16.45
C PHE A 397 3.78 -64.97 -17.70
N ILE A 398 4.29 -64.61 -18.87
CA ILE A 398 3.93 -65.20 -20.15
C ILE A 398 5.21 -65.78 -20.73
N LEU A 399 5.28 -67.11 -20.72
CA LEU A 399 6.44 -67.86 -21.17
C LEU A 399 6.14 -68.51 -22.52
N SER A 400 7.14 -68.60 -23.40
CA SER A 400 6.99 -69.27 -24.70
C SER A 400 8.16 -70.19 -25.03
N SER A 401 7.87 -71.25 -25.78
CA SER A 401 8.89 -72.18 -26.30
C SER A 401 8.39 -72.97 -27.49
N LYS A 402 9.30 -73.34 -28.39
CA LYS A 402 9.04 -74.28 -29.49
C LYS A 402 8.83 -75.73 -29.04
N VAL A 403 9.24 -76.06 -27.81
CA VAL A 403 9.12 -77.40 -27.24
C VAL A 403 8.28 -77.29 -25.98
N GLU A 404 7.07 -77.85 -26.00
CA GLU A 404 6.10 -77.70 -24.90
C GLU A 404 6.62 -78.30 -23.59
N GLU A 405 7.34 -79.42 -23.65
CA GLU A 405 7.92 -80.06 -22.46
C GLU A 405 8.86 -79.11 -21.70
N LYS A 406 9.60 -78.26 -22.42
CA LYS A 406 10.51 -77.27 -21.82
C LYS A 406 9.77 -76.17 -21.07
N LEU A 407 8.52 -75.87 -21.41
CA LEU A 407 7.75 -74.86 -20.67
C LEU A 407 7.39 -75.33 -19.27
N LYS A 408 7.07 -76.61 -19.10
CA LYS A 408 6.80 -77.16 -17.77
C LYS A 408 8.04 -77.12 -16.88
N GLU A 409 9.20 -77.44 -17.44
CA GLU A 409 10.49 -77.32 -16.75
C GLU A 409 10.74 -75.87 -16.34
N ARG A 410 10.60 -74.91 -17.27
CA ARG A 410 10.82 -73.48 -16.98
C ARG A 410 9.86 -72.89 -15.95
N VAL A 411 8.61 -73.35 -15.91
CA VAL A 411 7.66 -72.91 -14.87
C VAL A 411 8.08 -73.44 -13.50
N ASP A 412 8.57 -74.68 -13.42
CA ASP A 412 9.10 -75.21 -12.16
C ASP A 412 10.43 -74.53 -11.76
N GLU A 413 11.26 -74.13 -12.73
CA GLU A 413 12.47 -73.33 -12.48
C GLU A 413 12.14 -71.99 -11.80
N LEU A 414 11.02 -71.33 -12.14
CA LEU A 414 10.59 -70.12 -11.43
C LEU A 414 10.34 -70.41 -9.94
N ARG A 415 9.65 -71.51 -9.63
CA ARG A 415 9.36 -71.94 -8.26
C ARG A 415 10.64 -72.28 -7.51
N VAL A 416 11.51 -73.08 -8.13
CA VAL A 416 12.78 -73.51 -7.55
C VAL A 416 13.74 -72.33 -7.34
N ALA A 417 13.78 -71.36 -8.26
CA ALA A 417 14.61 -70.18 -8.12
C ALA A 417 14.24 -69.36 -6.88
N VAL A 418 12.94 -69.18 -6.61
CA VAL A 418 12.49 -68.50 -5.38
C VAL A 418 12.86 -69.29 -4.14
N GLN A 419 12.61 -70.61 -4.14
CA GLN A 419 12.99 -71.47 -3.01
C GLN A 419 14.51 -71.42 -2.74
N ASN A 420 15.33 -71.34 -3.78
CA ASN A 420 16.79 -71.30 -3.69
C ASN A 420 17.34 -69.96 -3.17
N LEU A 421 16.52 -68.90 -3.08
CA LEU A 421 16.92 -67.67 -2.39
C LEU A 421 17.18 -67.92 -0.90
N ASN A 422 16.61 -68.99 -0.33
CA ASN A 422 16.77 -69.38 1.08
C ASN A 422 16.49 -68.22 2.07
N ILE A 423 15.55 -67.34 1.72
CA ILE A 423 15.09 -66.26 2.60
C ILE A 423 14.29 -66.88 3.74
N GLU A 424 14.74 -66.70 4.98
CA GLU A 424 14.10 -67.31 6.15
C GLU A 424 12.65 -66.85 6.31
N HIS A 425 11.72 -67.80 6.43
CA HIS A 425 10.32 -67.53 6.74
C HIS A 425 9.82 -68.51 7.81
N CYS A 426 10.05 -68.16 9.09
CA CYS A 426 9.75 -69.01 10.26
C CYS A 426 8.28 -69.45 10.43
N LYS A 427 7.34 -68.83 9.68
CA LYS A 427 5.91 -69.16 9.71
C LYS A 427 5.44 -69.87 8.43
N ASN A 428 6.37 -70.34 7.58
CA ASN A 428 6.07 -71.09 6.35
C ASN A 428 6.38 -72.59 6.48
N SER A 429 5.92 -73.22 7.56
CA SER A 429 6.08 -74.67 7.75
C SER A 429 5.33 -75.44 6.65
N PRO A 430 5.93 -76.50 6.06
CA PRO A 430 7.17 -77.17 6.46
C PRO A 430 8.44 -76.70 5.73
N HIS A 431 8.37 -75.62 4.94
CA HIS A 431 9.50 -75.16 4.11
C HIS A 431 10.45 -74.23 4.84
N ASP A 432 9.96 -73.46 5.81
CA ASP A 432 10.71 -72.50 6.65
C ASP A 432 11.49 -71.41 5.88
N VAL A 433 11.29 -71.31 4.57
CA VAL A 433 11.83 -70.29 3.67
C VAL A 433 10.71 -69.68 2.83
N VAL A 434 10.96 -68.54 2.19
CA VAL A 434 10.03 -67.95 1.22
C VAL A 434 9.86 -68.89 0.02
N THR A 435 8.60 -69.23 -0.30
CA THR A 435 8.22 -70.06 -1.45
C THR A 435 7.11 -69.38 -2.25
N VAL A 436 6.86 -69.88 -3.45
CA VAL A 436 5.74 -69.43 -4.29
C VAL A 436 4.87 -70.61 -4.70
N SER A 437 3.57 -70.38 -4.75
CA SER A 437 2.63 -71.27 -5.43
C SER A 437 2.35 -70.71 -6.82
N ILE A 438 2.19 -71.60 -7.81
CA ILE A 438 2.06 -71.22 -9.21
C ILE A 438 0.86 -71.91 -9.85
N GLY A 439 -0.01 -71.13 -10.48
CA GLY A 439 -1.06 -71.60 -11.39
C GLY A 439 -0.66 -71.37 -12.84
N ALA A 440 -0.52 -72.43 -13.62
CA ALA A 440 -0.08 -72.38 -15.02
C ALA A 440 -1.17 -72.84 -15.99
N VAL A 441 -1.34 -72.11 -17.08
CA VAL A 441 -2.36 -72.34 -18.11
C VAL A 441 -1.70 -72.43 -19.47
N PRO A 442 -1.64 -73.63 -20.08
CA PRO A 442 -1.19 -73.79 -21.45
C PRO A 442 -2.16 -73.08 -22.41
N ILE A 443 -1.62 -72.33 -23.36
CA ILE A 443 -2.35 -71.65 -24.42
C ILE A 443 -1.80 -72.16 -25.76
N SER A 444 -2.72 -72.62 -26.61
CA SER A 444 -2.43 -73.03 -27.98
C SER A 444 -3.41 -72.40 -28.96
N SER A 445 -3.07 -72.41 -30.25
CA SER A 445 -3.92 -71.86 -31.31
C SER A 445 -4.31 -72.95 -32.30
N GLY A 446 -5.61 -73.04 -32.61
CA GLY A 446 -6.11 -73.80 -33.76
C GLY A 446 -6.05 -73.00 -35.08
N LEU A 447 -5.76 -71.70 -35.00
CA LEU A 447 -5.71 -70.76 -36.11
C LEU A 447 -4.27 -70.49 -36.56
N HIS A 448 -4.06 -70.31 -37.86
CA HIS A 448 -2.78 -69.86 -38.42
C HIS A 448 -2.50 -68.37 -38.19
N ASP A 449 -3.53 -67.54 -38.12
CA ASP A 449 -3.38 -66.09 -37.94
C ASP A 449 -4.26 -65.59 -36.78
N VAL A 450 -3.68 -65.60 -35.57
CA VAL A 450 -4.36 -65.15 -34.36
C VAL A 450 -4.34 -63.62 -34.30
N THR A 451 -5.48 -62.99 -34.05
CA THR A 451 -5.56 -61.55 -33.80
C THR A 451 -5.25 -61.19 -32.35
N VAL A 452 -4.81 -59.94 -32.10
CA VAL A 452 -4.58 -59.45 -30.74
C VAL A 452 -5.85 -59.55 -29.87
N GLU A 453 -7.02 -59.30 -30.45
CA GLU A 453 -8.31 -59.38 -29.74
C GLU A 453 -8.62 -60.81 -29.28
N GLN A 454 -8.38 -61.81 -30.13
CA GLN A 454 -8.53 -63.22 -29.76
C GLN A 454 -7.53 -63.65 -28.67
N SER A 455 -6.27 -63.17 -28.75
CA SER A 455 -5.29 -63.40 -27.68
C SER A 455 -5.73 -62.77 -26.36
N ASP A 456 -6.27 -61.55 -26.38
CA ASP A 456 -6.76 -60.87 -25.17
C ASP A 456 -7.92 -61.63 -24.52
N GLN A 457 -8.93 -62.04 -25.30
CA GLN A 457 -10.04 -62.86 -24.80
C GLN A 457 -9.56 -64.17 -24.18
N CYS A 458 -8.56 -64.81 -24.78
CA CYS A 458 -7.96 -66.03 -24.24
C CYS A 458 -7.21 -65.77 -22.92
N ILE A 459 -6.45 -64.67 -22.83
CA ILE A 459 -5.78 -64.26 -21.60
C ILE A 459 -6.78 -63.99 -20.47
N GLN A 460 -7.91 -63.32 -20.73
CA GLN A 460 -8.93 -63.10 -19.70
C GLN A 460 -9.46 -64.42 -19.12
N ARG A 461 -9.64 -65.45 -19.97
CA ARG A 461 -10.00 -66.81 -19.53
C ARG A 461 -8.85 -67.50 -18.80
N ALA A 462 -7.61 -67.27 -19.23
CA ALA A 462 -6.41 -67.84 -18.61
C ALA A 462 -6.20 -67.31 -17.19
N ILE A 463 -6.46 -66.02 -16.93
CA ILE A 463 -6.39 -65.45 -15.58
C ILE A 463 -7.30 -66.21 -14.61
N VAL A 464 -8.56 -66.40 -14.98
CA VAL A 464 -9.54 -67.11 -14.12
C VAL A 464 -9.08 -68.53 -13.84
N LYS A 465 -8.63 -69.27 -14.86
CA LYS A 465 -8.12 -70.63 -14.68
C LYS A 465 -6.82 -70.67 -13.85
N ALA A 466 -5.92 -69.73 -14.06
CA ALA A 466 -4.66 -69.65 -13.33
C ALA A 466 -4.92 -69.39 -11.84
N ASP A 467 -5.89 -68.54 -11.52
CA ASP A 467 -6.33 -68.26 -10.14
C ASP A 467 -6.90 -69.51 -9.47
N GLU A 468 -7.77 -70.25 -10.16
CA GLU A 468 -8.29 -71.54 -9.68
C GLU A 468 -7.16 -72.54 -9.39
N GLN A 469 -6.17 -72.64 -10.29
CA GLN A 469 -5.02 -73.54 -10.07
C GLN A 469 -4.12 -73.07 -8.92
N LEU A 470 -3.92 -71.76 -8.79
CA LEU A 470 -3.16 -71.18 -7.70
C LEU A 470 -3.82 -71.46 -6.35
N TYR A 471 -5.15 -71.31 -6.27
CA TYR A 471 -5.94 -71.67 -5.09
C TYR A 471 -5.76 -73.15 -4.71
N LEU A 472 -5.91 -74.05 -5.70
CA LEU A 472 -5.71 -75.50 -5.48
C LEU A 472 -4.29 -75.82 -5.02
N GLY A 473 -3.28 -75.12 -5.56
CA GLY A 473 -1.88 -75.26 -5.14
C GLY A 473 -1.66 -74.85 -3.69
N LYS A 474 -2.28 -73.74 -3.27
CA LYS A 474 -2.23 -73.28 -1.88
C LYS A 474 -2.89 -74.27 -0.90
N GLU A 475 -3.97 -74.94 -1.31
CA GLU A 475 -4.61 -76.01 -0.51
C GLU A 475 -3.81 -77.32 -0.51
N ALA A 476 -3.11 -77.65 -1.60
CA ALA A 476 -2.34 -78.87 -1.77
C ALA A 476 -0.99 -78.88 -1.01
N GLY A 477 -0.70 -77.84 -0.23
CA GLY A 477 0.51 -77.76 0.60
C GLY A 477 1.47 -76.63 0.23
N ARG A 478 1.12 -75.77 -0.75
CA ARG A 478 1.97 -74.64 -1.22
C ARG A 478 3.30 -75.09 -1.82
N ASN A 479 4.11 -74.15 -2.31
CA ASN A 479 5.36 -74.44 -3.03
C ASN A 479 5.18 -75.51 -4.12
N VAL A 480 4.14 -75.33 -4.95
CA VAL A 480 3.77 -76.28 -6.01
C VAL A 480 3.37 -75.53 -7.28
N VAL A 481 3.48 -76.22 -8.41
CA VAL A 481 2.95 -75.79 -9.70
C VAL A 481 1.71 -76.62 -10.03
N MET A 482 0.58 -75.95 -10.24
CA MET A 482 -0.67 -76.56 -10.68
C MET A 482 -0.99 -76.16 -12.11
N TYR A 483 -1.38 -77.13 -12.94
CA TYR A 483 -1.65 -76.92 -14.36
C TYR A 483 -3.13 -77.10 -14.66
N SER A 484 -3.70 -76.14 -15.40
CA SER A 484 -5.06 -76.29 -15.93
C SER A 484 -5.07 -77.04 -17.26
N GLN A 485 -6.26 -77.42 -17.72
CA GLN A 485 -6.46 -77.86 -19.10
C GLN A 485 -6.16 -76.72 -20.07
N ALA A 486 -5.47 -77.04 -21.16
CA ALA A 486 -5.08 -76.10 -22.21
C ALA A 486 -6.28 -75.26 -22.71
N LEU A 487 -6.03 -73.98 -22.94
CA LEU A 487 -6.95 -73.07 -23.62
C LEU A 487 -6.56 -72.99 -25.09
N ILE A 488 -7.53 -73.29 -25.96
CA ILE A 488 -7.37 -73.20 -27.40
C ILE A 488 -8.01 -71.90 -27.86
N ILE A 489 -7.27 -71.11 -28.65
CA ILE A 489 -7.82 -70.00 -29.42
C ILE A 489 -8.46 -70.59 -30.68
N GLU A 490 -9.78 -70.40 -30.80
CA GLU A 490 -10.62 -70.88 -31.91
C GLU A 490 -10.98 -69.78 -32.91
#